data_AF-A0A968JXS6-F1
#
_entry.id   AF-A0A968JXS6-F1
#
_cell.length_a   1.000
_cell.length_b   1.000
_cell.length_c   1.000
_cell.angle_alpha   90.00
_cell.angle_beta   90.00
_cell.angle_gamma   90.00
#
_symmetry.space_group_name_H-M   'P 1'
#
loop_
_entity.id
_entity.type
_entity.pdbx_description
1 polymer ?
#
loop_
_entity_poly.entity_id
_entity_poly.type
_entity_poly.pdbx_seq_one_letter_code
_entity_poly.pdbx_strand_id
1 'polypeptide(L)'
;MFPFKFRYKGIEQVKTKFGKIKCYRFDPVVEPGRIFKSEDDMTMWISADQNLLPIAVKFDMLVSSLHCELEEYSNLKYDLKFENN
;
A
#
# COMPACT_ATOMS: atom_id res chain seq x y z
N MET A 1 -4.05 -17.02 18.23
CA MET A 1 -3.21 -16.27 17.26
C MET A 1 -4.07 -16.04 16.03
N PHE A 2 -4.51 -14.80 15.78
CA PHE A 2 -5.30 -14.48 14.59
C PHE A 2 -4.35 -14.42 13.37
N PRO A 3 -4.53 -15.27 12.34
CA PRO A 3 -3.68 -15.19 11.16
C PRO A 3 -3.98 -13.89 10.42
N PHE A 4 -2.99 -13.02 10.28
CA PHE A 4 -3.10 -11.83 9.44
C PHE A 4 -3.16 -12.29 7.98
N LYS A 5 -4.32 -12.11 7.34
CA LYS A 5 -4.56 -12.56 5.97
C LYS A 5 -4.40 -11.39 5.01
N PHE A 6 -3.74 -11.64 3.88
CA PHE A 6 -3.63 -10.70 2.78
C PHE A 6 -4.21 -11.31 1.52
N ARG A 7 -4.92 -10.50 0.74
CA ARG A 7 -5.33 -10.82 -0.63
C ARG A 7 -4.40 -10.08 -1.59
N TYR A 8 -3.60 -10.81 -2.34
CA TYR A 8 -2.79 -10.21 -3.41
C TYR A 8 -3.69 -9.84 -4.59
N LYS A 9 -3.60 -8.58 -5.05
CA LYS A 9 -4.47 -8.04 -6.10
C LYS A 9 -3.76 -7.82 -7.44
N GLY A 10 -2.46 -8.08 -7.48
CA GLY A 10 -1.66 -7.90 -8.68
C GLY A 10 -0.65 -6.77 -8.54
N ILE A 11 -0.25 -6.23 -9.69
CA ILE A 11 0.74 -5.15 -9.78
C ILE A 11 0.08 -3.90 -10.34
N GLU A 12 0.30 -2.77 -9.69
CA GLU A 12 -0.25 -1.47 -10.07
C GLU A 12 0.86 -0.42 -10.19
N GLN A 13 0.66 0.58 -11.05
CA GLN A 13 1.50 1.77 -11.13
C GLN A 13 0.95 2.82 -10.15
N VAL A 14 1.70 3.12 -9.09
CA VAL A 14 1.32 4.07 -8.04
C VAL A 14 2.03 5.38 -8.27
N LYS A 15 1.27 6.47 -8.35
CA LYS A 15 1.82 7.83 -8.42
C LYS A 15 2.21 8.28 -7.02
N THR A 16 3.44 8.75 -6.85
CA THR A 16 3.96 9.35 -5.62
C THR A 16 4.53 10.73 -5.95
N LYS A 17 4.93 11.49 -4.93
CA LYS A 17 5.66 12.75 -5.14
C LYS A 17 7.04 12.57 -5.80
N PHE A 18 7.60 11.37 -5.79
CA PHE A 18 8.88 11.03 -6.41
C PHE A 18 8.76 10.55 -7.88
N GLY A 19 7.53 10.39 -8.38
CA GLY A 19 7.24 9.80 -9.68
C GLY A 19 6.31 8.59 -9.58
N LYS A 20 6.11 7.88 -10.70
CA LYS A 20 5.34 6.63 -10.73
C LYS A 20 6.22 5.45 -10.37
N ILE A 21 5.71 4.52 -9.58
CA ILE A 21 6.43 3.31 -9.20
C ILE A 21 5.52 2.09 -9.30
N LYS A 22 6.08 0.99 -9.79
CA LYS A 22 5.41 -0.30 -9.87
C LYS A 22 5.33 -0.91 -8.45
N CYS A 23 4.13 -1.28 -8.01
CA CYS A 23 3.87 -1.81 -6.68
C CYS A 23 3.05 -3.11 -6.73
N TYR A 24 3.36 -4.04 -5.84
CA TYR A 24 2.45 -5.11 -5.45
C TYR A 24 1.30 -4.51 -4.62
N ARG A 25 0.06 -4.77 -5.04
CA ARG A 25 -1.12 -4.39 -4.26
C ARG A 25 -1.59 -5.56 -3.40
N PHE A 26 -1.82 -5.27 -2.14
CA PHE A 26 -2.43 -6.18 -1.18
C PHE A 26 -3.66 -5.51 -0.56
N ASP A 27 -4.72 -6.30 -0.39
CA ASP A 27 -5.85 -5.92 0.45
C ASP A 27 -5.76 -6.79 1.74
N PRO A 28 -5.29 -6.24 2.87
CA PRO A 28 -5.33 -6.93 4.15
C PRO A 28 -6.78 -7.19 4.58
N VAL A 29 -7.05 -8.38 5.10
CA VAL A 29 -8.38 -8.75 5.61
C VAL A 29 -8.59 -8.09 6.96
N VAL A 30 -9.52 -7.13 7.01
CA VAL A 30 -9.92 -6.43 8.25
C VAL A 30 -11.26 -6.97 8.78
N GLU A 31 -11.58 -6.70 10.05
CA GLU A 31 -12.88 -7.06 10.62
C GLU A 31 -13.89 -5.92 10.41
N PRO A 32 -15.03 -6.18 9.72
CA PRO A 32 -16.12 -5.21 9.62
C PRO A 32 -16.66 -4.86 11.00
N GLY A 33 -17.07 -3.61 11.19
CA GLY A 33 -17.57 -3.15 12.48
C GLY A 33 -17.59 -1.64 12.60
N ARG A 34 -17.09 -1.11 13.71
CA ARG A 34 -17.12 0.35 13.98
C ARG A 34 -16.16 1.18 13.15
N ILE A 35 -15.22 0.55 12.44
CA ILE A 35 -14.17 1.23 11.68
C ILE A 35 -14.33 0.95 10.19
N PHE A 36 -14.52 -0.32 9.80
CA PHE A 36 -14.59 -0.78 8.42
C PHE A 36 -15.99 -1.28 8.05
N LYS A 37 -16.40 -1.07 6.79
CA LYS A 37 -17.64 -1.57 6.17
C LYS A 37 -17.48 -3.01 5.68
N SER A 38 -16.32 -3.33 5.11
CA SER A 38 -15.98 -4.58 4.45
C SER A 38 -14.64 -5.11 4.93
N GLU A 39 -14.40 -6.40 4.71
CA GLU A 39 -13.12 -7.04 4.98
C GLU A 39 -11.98 -6.55 4.07
N ASP A 40 -12.30 -5.86 2.97
CA ASP A 40 -11.35 -5.38 1.96
C ASP A 40 -11.12 -3.85 2.01
N ASP A 41 -11.51 -3.20 3.10
CA ASP A 41 -11.45 -1.73 3.25
C ASP A 41 -10.05 -1.18 3.56
N MET A 42 -9.02 -1.99 3.39
CA MET A 42 -7.63 -1.59 3.49
C MET A 42 -6.91 -1.99 2.22
N THR A 43 -6.12 -1.07 1.67
CA THR A 43 -5.24 -1.35 0.55
C THR A 43 -3.82 -0.91 0.90
N MET A 44 -2.86 -1.77 0.61
CA MET A 44 -1.44 -1.53 0.81
C MET A 44 -0.70 -1.72 -0.50
N TRP A 45 0.15 -0.77 -0.84
CA TRP A 45 1.04 -0.84 -2.00
C TRP A 45 2.48 -0.98 -1.51
N ILE A 46 3.14 -2.04 -1.94
CA ILE A 46 4.54 -2.34 -1.64
C ILE A 46 5.34 -2.26 -2.94
N SER A 47 6.51 -1.62 -2.95
CA SER A 47 7.34 -1.51 -4.16
C SER A 47 7.62 -2.89 -4.76
N ALA A 48 7.44 -3.01 -6.07
CA ALA A 48 7.75 -4.22 -6.82
C ALA A 48 9.23 -4.26 -7.18
N ASP A 49 10.09 -4.12 -6.18
CA ASP A 49 11.55 -4.16 -6.27
C ASP A 49 12.14 -5.07 -5.18
N GLN A 50 13.47 -5.08 -5.05
CA GLN A 50 14.16 -5.90 -4.05
C GLN A 50 14.10 -5.31 -2.63
N ASN A 51 13.68 -4.05 -2.47
CA ASN A 51 13.56 -3.42 -1.16
C ASN A 51 12.19 -3.72 -0.53
N LEU A 52 11.14 -3.99 -1.32
CA LEU A 52 9.78 -4.29 -0.86
C LEU A 52 9.26 -3.23 0.15
N LEU A 53 9.47 -1.95 -0.18
CA LEU A 53 9.12 -0.84 0.69
C LEU A 53 7.61 -0.58 0.66
N PRO A 54 6.98 -0.25 1.81
CA PRO A 54 5.64 0.30 1.83
C PRO A 54 5.63 1.67 1.11
N ILE A 55 4.90 1.76 -0.01
CA ILE A 55 4.79 2.98 -0.81
C ILE A 55 3.56 3.79 -0.41
N ALA A 56 2.44 3.11 -0.17
CA ALA A 56 1.22 3.76 0.27
C ALA A 56 0.33 2.79 1.04
N VAL A 57 -0.52 3.33 1.90
CA VAL A 57 -1.58 2.62 2.60
C VAL A 57 -2.84 3.47 2.57
N LYS A 58 -3.95 2.87 2.14
CA LYS A 58 -5.28 3.49 2.15
C LYS A 58 -6.20 2.70 3.06
N PHE A 59 -6.96 3.41 3.88
CA PHE A 59 -8.01 2.88 4.74
C PHE A 59 -9.32 3.55 4.35
N ASP A 60 -10.30 2.77 3.91
CA ASP A 60 -11.66 3.23 3.63
C ASP A 60 -12.53 2.95 4.85
N MET A 61 -12.56 3.90 5.79
CA MET A 61 -13.34 3.76 7.02
C MET A 61 -14.81 4.13 6.78
N LEU A 62 -15.66 3.87 7.77
CA LEU A 62 -17.10 4.14 7.70
C LEU A 62 -17.43 5.57 7.25
N VAL A 63 -16.73 6.56 7.81
CA VAL A 63 -17.05 7.99 7.70
C VAL A 63 -16.01 8.77 6.89
N SER A 64 -14.80 8.24 6.73
CA SER A 64 -13.68 8.94 6.10
C SER A 64 -12.72 7.96 5.43
N SER A 65 -11.88 8.45 4.53
CA SER A 65 -10.75 7.70 4.00
C SER A 65 -9.44 8.31 4.48
N LEU A 66 -8.55 7.48 5.02
CA LEU A 66 -7.17 7.87 5.31
C LEU A 66 -6.28 7.36 4.18
N HIS A 67 -5.45 8.24 3.63
CA HIS A 67 -4.43 7.86 2.64
C HIS A 67 -3.07 8.33 3.15
N CYS A 68 -2.17 7.37 3.36
CA CYS A 68 -0.80 7.61 3.76
C CYS A 68 0.12 7.24 2.60
N GLU A 69 1.03 8.14 2.23
CA GLU A 69 2.01 7.95 1.17
C GLU A 69 3.44 8.06 1.73
N LEU A 70 4.40 7.41 1.07
CA LEU A 70 5.81 7.53 1.41
C LEU A 70 6.28 8.99 1.28
N GLU A 71 6.71 9.56 2.40
CA GLU A 71 7.12 10.96 2.46
C GLU A 71 8.64 11.12 2.32
N GLU A 72 9.45 10.27 2.92
CA GLU A 72 10.91 10.28 2.78
C GLU A 72 11.46 8.86 2.92
N TYR A 73 12.60 8.59 2.27
CA TYR A 73 13.31 7.32 2.41
C TYR A 73 14.83 7.55 2.33
N SER A 74 15.60 6.73 3.03
CA SER A 74 17.06 6.81 3.04
C SER A 74 17.68 5.43 3.34
N ASN A 75 19.00 5.29 3.12
CA ASN A 75 19.77 4.07 3.43
C ASN A 75 19.24 2.79 2.75
N LEU A 76 18.82 2.90 1.50
CA LEU A 76 18.35 1.75 0.73
C LEU A 76 19.50 0.85 0.29
N LYS A 77 19.26 -0.45 0.29
CA LYS A 77 20.21 -1.45 -0.22
C LYS A 77 20.25 -1.47 -1.75
N TYR A 78 19.11 -1.22 -2.40
CA TYR A 78 18.97 -1.17 -3.84
C TYR A 78 18.28 0.15 -4.24
N ASP A 79 18.61 0.68 -5.42
CA ASP A 79 17.99 1.91 -5.91
C ASP A 79 16.51 1.71 -6.22
N LEU A 80 15.67 2.61 -5.70
CA LEU A 80 14.28 2.73 -6.12
C LEU A 80 14.22 3.33 -7.52
N LYS A 81 13.43 2.72 -8.39
CA LYS A 81 13.22 3.19 -9.76
C LYS A 81 11.83 3.81 -9.88
N PHE A 82 11.81 5.12 -10.11
CA PHE A 82 10.61 5.87 -10.44
C PHE A 82 10.58 6.19 -11.94
N GLU A 83 9.42 6.03 -12.56
CA GLU A 83 9.13 6.47 -13.91
C GLU A 83 8.61 7.92 -13.86
N ASN A 84 9.26 8.82 -14.60
CA ASN A 84 8.77 10.18 -14.79
C ASN A 84 7.58 10.17 -15.75
N ASN A 85 6.60 11.04 -15.50
CA ASN A 85 5.50 11.27 -16.45
C ASN A 85 5.99 11.94 -17.72
#